data_AF-A0A0D1KQN2-F1
#
_entry.id   AF-A0A0D1KQN2-F1
#
_cell.length_a   1.000
_cell.length_b   1.000
_cell.length_c   1.000
_cell.angle_alpha   90.00
_cell.angle_beta   90.00
_cell.angle_gamma   90.00
#
_symmetry.space_group_name_H-M   'P 1'
#
loop_
_entity.id
_entity.type
_entity.pdbx_description
1 polymer ?
#
loop_
_entity_poly.entity_id
_entity_poly.type
_entity_poly.pdbx_seq_one_letter_code
_entity_poly.pdbx_strand_id
1 'polypeptide(L)'
;MGKSVYEIITNKIIEKLEAGVVPWRKPFNNNGVPVNWKTQKAYRGINALTLEPGEYASKKQILEAGGRIKKEELKNSHIGVASGKCGFTTLRKSKYKKSNFSVL
;
A
#
# COMPACT_ATOMS: atom_id res chain seq x y z
N MET A 1 24.64 -2.74 -14.19
CA MET A 1 24.32 -1.59 -13.32
C MET A 1 22.89 -1.73 -12.83
N GLY A 2 22.65 -1.54 -11.53
CA GLY A 2 21.29 -1.55 -10.98
C GLY A 2 20.53 -0.29 -11.43
N LYS A 3 19.25 -0.42 -11.76
CA LYS A 3 18.39 0.73 -12.08
C LYS A 3 18.34 1.66 -10.88
N SER A 4 18.53 2.96 -11.10
CA SER A 4 18.41 3.94 -10.03
C SER A 4 16.95 4.04 -9.56
N VAL A 5 16.74 4.47 -8.30
CA VAL A 5 15.37 4.67 -7.77
C VAL A 5 14.59 5.68 -8.63
N TYR A 6 15.28 6.70 -9.13
CA TYR A 6 14.69 7.71 -10.00
C TYR A 6 14.22 7.12 -11.32
N GLU A 7 15.04 6.32 -12.00
CA GLU A 7 14.64 5.63 -13.24
C GLU A 7 13.41 4.75 -13.03
N ILE A 8 13.35 4.00 -11.93
CA ILE A 8 12.19 3.15 -11.63
C ILE A 8 10.92 3.97 -11.48
N ILE A 9 11.00 5.11 -10.79
CA ILE A 9 9.86 6.02 -10.60
C ILE A 9 9.46 6.65 -11.94
N THR A 10 10.43 7.16 -12.70
CA THR A 10 10.19 7.80 -14.00
C THR A 10 9.52 6.83 -14.96
N ASN A 11 10.00 5.59 -15.07
CA ASN A 11 9.40 4.58 -15.94
C ASN A 11 7.94 4.29 -15.57
N LYS A 12 7.64 4.17 -14.27
CA LYS A 12 6.26 3.99 -13.80
C LYS A 12 5.34 5.17 -14.15
N ILE A 13 5.87 6.39 -14.19
CA ILE A 13 5.10 7.56 -14.61
C ILE A 13 4.84 7.50 -16.12
N ILE A 14 5.87 7.15 -16.91
CA ILE A 14 5.76 7.00 -18.37
C ILE A 14 4.70 5.93 -18.70
N GLU A 15 4.75 4.76 -18.07
CA GLU A 15 3.76 3.69 -18.26
C GLU A 15 2.33 4.16 -17.97
N LYS A 16 2.12 4.97 -16.93
CA LYS A 16 0.78 5.54 -16.62
C LYS A 16 0.32 6.54 -17.68
N LEU A 17 1.24 7.34 -18.22
CA LEU A 17 0.95 8.30 -19.28
C LEU A 17 0.63 7.59 -20.61
N GLU A 18 1.34 6.52 -20.94
CA GLU A 18 1.06 5.67 -22.10
C GLU A 18 -0.32 5.00 -21.99
N ALA A 19 -0.74 4.64 -20.77
CA ALA A 19 -2.10 4.17 -20.49
C ALA A 19 -3.17 5.28 -20.55
N GLY A 20 -2.80 6.53 -20.90
CA GLY A 20 -3.70 7.67 -20.99
C GLY A 20 -4.11 8.27 -19.64
N VAL A 21 -3.49 7.83 -18.53
CA VAL A 21 -3.82 8.30 -17.18
C VAL A 21 -2.79 9.33 -16.74
N VAL A 22 -3.22 10.60 -16.61
CA VAL A 22 -2.38 11.68 -16.06
C VAL A 22 -2.40 11.62 -14.53
N PRO A 23 -1.31 11.19 -13.86
CA PRO A 23 -1.38 10.80 -12.45
C PRO A 23 -1.65 11.96 -11.49
N TRP A 24 -1.25 13.18 -11.84
CA TRP A 24 -1.49 14.41 -11.05
C TRP A 24 -2.84 15.08 -11.33
N ARG A 25 -3.58 14.63 -12.36
CA ARG A 25 -4.93 15.12 -12.64
C ARG A 25 -5.96 14.03 -12.33
N LYS A 26 -6.46 14.03 -11.10
CA LYS A 26 -7.64 13.25 -10.71
C LYS A 26 -8.81 14.22 -10.45
N PRO A 27 -9.77 14.36 -11.39
CA PRO A 27 -10.88 15.31 -11.25
C PRO A 27 -11.90 14.89 -10.17
N PHE A 28 -11.86 13.64 -9.72
CA PHE A 28 -12.69 13.10 -8.65
C PHE A 28 -11.89 12.15 -7.75
N ASN A 29 -12.34 11.97 -6.52
CA ASN A 29 -11.74 11.04 -5.56
C ASN A 29 -12.06 9.59 -5.96
N ASN A 30 -11.20 8.98 -6.77
CA ASN A 30 -11.35 7.58 -7.15
C ASN A 30 -10.91 6.68 -5.98
N ASN A 31 -11.87 6.00 -5.35
CA ASN A 31 -11.76 4.84 -4.44
C ASN A 31 -10.51 4.73 -3.55
N GLY A 32 -10.26 5.75 -2.72
CA GLY A 32 -9.32 5.67 -1.60
C GLY A 32 -7.94 6.26 -1.90
N VAL A 33 -7.30 6.79 -0.86
CA VAL A 33 -5.90 7.24 -0.92
C VAL A 33 -5.00 6.12 -0.41
N PRO A 34 -3.77 5.96 -0.93
CA PRO A 34 -2.81 5.09 -0.29
C PRO A 34 -2.56 5.58 1.13
N VAL A 35 -2.81 4.72 2.12
CA VAL A 35 -2.61 5.04 3.54
C VAL A 35 -1.60 4.09 4.17
N ASN A 36 -0.87 4.61 5.15
CA ASN A 36 -0.06 3.76 6.00
C ASN A 36 -0.96 3.02 6.98
N TRP A 37 -0.90 1.69 7.00
CA TRP A 37 -1.75 0.84 7.83
C TRP A 37 -1.60 1.14 9.34
N LYS A 38 -0.38 1.41 9.82
CA LYS A 38 -0.10 1.65 11.26
C LYS A 38 -0.57 3.04 11.71
N THR A 39 -0.28 4.08 10.93
CA THR A 39 -0.59 5.47 11.32
C THR A 39 -1.90 5.99 10.77
N GLN A 40 -2.50 5.29 9.80
CA GLN A 40 -3.72 5.67 9.09
C GLN A 40 -3.60 7.04 8.39
N LYS A 41 -2.36 7.51 8.16
CA LYS A 41 -2.08 8.74 7.44
C LYS A 41 -1.94 8.45 5.95
N ALA A 42 -2.57 9.28 5.13
CA ALA A 42 -2.40 9.26 3.69
C ALA A 42 -0.94 9.58 3.31
N TYR A 43 -0.41 8.83 2.36
CA TYR A 43 0.89 9.13 1.76
C TYR A 43 0.86 10.46 1.00
N ARG A 44 2.01 11.13 0.92
CA ARG A 44 2.18 12.44 0.29
C ARG A 44 3.24 12.39 -0.80
N GLY A 45 3.25 13.41 -1.65
CA GLY A 45 4.24 13.56 -2.72
C GLY A 45 4.15 12.45 -3.76
N ILE A 46 5.30 11.96 -4.22
CA ILE A 46 5.37 10.97 -5.31
C ILE A 46 4.63 9.68 -5.00
N ASN A 47 4.59 9.25 -3.74
CA ASN A 47 3.90 8.03 -3.33
C ASN A 47 2.38 8.12 -3.55
N ALA A 48 1.79 9.31 -3.49
CA ALA A 48 0.38 9.51 -3.80
C ALA A 48 0.05 9.33 -5.30
N LEU A 49 1.05 9.51 -6.17
CA LEU A 49 0.92 9.38 -7.62
C LEU A 49 1.23 7.95 -8.07
N THR A 50 2.24 7.34 -7.49
CA THR A 50 2.77 6.05 -7.92
C THR A 50 2.00 4.88 -7.31
N LEU A 51 1.64 4.94 -6.02
CA LEU A 51 0.92 3.85 -5.35
C LEU A 51 -0.54 3.78 -5.79
N GLU A 52 -1.06 2.56 -5.73
CA GLU A 52 -2.48 2.28 -5.89
C GLU A 52 -3.23 2.58 -4.58
N PRO A 53 -4.55 2.78 -4.63
CA PRO A 53 -5.35 2.92 -3.42
C PRO A 53 -5.26 1.66 -2.55
N GLY A 54 -4.97 1.83 -1.26
CA GLY A 54 -4.87 0.70 -0.34
C GLY A 54 -4.17 1.04 0.98
N GLU A 55 -4.19 0.10 1.91
CA GLU A 55 -3.42 0.17 3.15
C GLU A 55 -2.07 -0.51 2.95
N TYR A 56 -0.96 0.16 3.28
CA TYR A 56 0.39 -0.39 3.14
C TYR A 56 1.10 -0.48 4.48
N ALA A 57 1.83 -1.57 4.68
CA ALA A 57 2.66 -1.79 5.86
C ALA A 57 4.07 -2.26 5.47
N SER A 58 5.06 -1.95 6.32
CA SER A 58 6.40 -2.51 6.19
C SER A 58 6.49 -3.89 6.83
N LYS A 59 7.46 -4.70 6.39
CA LYS A 59 7.69 -6.05 6.94
C LYS A 59 7.83 -6.05 8.46
N LYS A 60 8.59 -5.09 9.00
CA LYS A 60 8.78 -4.93 10.44
C LYS A 60 7.45 -4.69 11.16
N GLN A 61 6.60 -3.82 10.61
CA GLN A 61 5.29 -3.52 11.18
C GLN A 61 4.35 -4.73 11.19
N ILE A 62 4.39 -5.54 10.14
CA ILE A 62 3.56 -6.77 10.05
C ILE A 62 4.05 -7.82 11.05
N LEU A 63 5.36 -8.02 11.15
CA LEU A 63 5.95 -8.95 12.11
C LEU A 63 5.69 -8.53 13.56
N GLU A 64 5.84 -7.23 13.88
CA GLU A 64 5.46 -6.65 15.18
C GLU A 64 3.97 -6.88 15.52
N ALA A 65 3.11 -6.82 14.50
CA ALA A 65 1.68 -7.06 14.63
C ALA A 65 1.32 -8.56 14.77
N GLY A 66 2.28 -9.47 14.58
CA GLY A 66 2.05 -10.93 14.57
C GLY A 66 1.41 -11.43 13.27
N GLY A 67 1.44 -10.63 12.20
CA GLY A 67 0.92 -10.99 10.89
C GLY A 67 1.84 -11.94 10.12
N ARG A 68 1.26 -12.64 9.13
CA ARG A 68 2.00 -13.55 8.24
C ARG A 68 2.09 -12.95 6.84
N ILE A 69 3.30 -12.96 6.29
CA ILE A 69 3.61 -12.43 4.95
C ILE A 69 3.84 -13.62 4.00
N LYS A 70 3.28 -13.55 2.79
CA LYS A 70 3.59 -14.52 1.74
C LYS A 70 5.02 -14.36 1.21
N LYS A 71 5.65 -15.48 0.83
CA LYS A 71 7.04 -15.50 0.36
C LYS A 71 7.29 -14.62 -0.89
N GLU A 72 6.28 -14.43 -1.72
CA GLU A 72 6.37 -13.63 -2.94
C GLU A 72 6.41 -12.12 -2.63
N GLU A 73 5.52 -11.67 -1.75
CA GLU A 73 5.45 -10.28 -1.26
C GLU A 73 6.65 -9.86 -0.41
N LEU A 74 7.43 -10.83 0.08
CA LEU A 74 8.69 -10.59 0.78
C LEU A 74 9.76 -9.94 -0.10
N LYS A 75 9.63 -9.92 -1.42
CA LYS A 75 10.56 -9.16 -2.29
C LYS A 75 10.25 -7.67 -2.29
N ASN A 76 9.00 -7.30 -2.00
CA ASN A 76 8.55 -5.93 -2.04
C ASN A 76 9.01 -5.14 -0.80
N SER A 77 9.25 -3.84 -0.97
CA SER A 77 9.64 -2.96 0.14
C SER A 77 8.46 -2.56 1.02
N HIS A 78 7.28 -2.46 0.40
CA HIS A 78 6.00 -2.15 1.02
C HIS A 78 4.99 -3.19 0.56
N ILE A 79 4.17 -3.67 1.50
CA ILE A 79 3.23 -4.76 1.24
C ILE A 79 1.82 -4.21 1.48
N GLY A 80 0.93 -4.42 0.52
CA GLY A 80 -0.48 -4.06 0.64
C GLY A 80 -1.18 -4.98 1.65
N VAL A 81 -1.91 -4.44 2.60
CA VAL A 81 -2.62 -5.20 3.64
C VAL A 81 -4.09 -5.32 3.24
N ALA A 82 -4.53 -6.51 2.88
CA ALA A 82 -5.95 -6.81 2.71
C ALA A 82 -6.56 -7.21 4.05
N SER A 83 -7.41 -6.37 4.63
CA SER A 83 -8.26 -6.76 5.76
C SER A 83 -9.43 -7.61 5.26
N GLY A 84 -9.15 -8.89 5.00
CA GLY A 84 -10.19 -9.86 4.67
C GLY A 84 -11.20 -9.95 5.84
N LYS A 85 -12.49 -9.78 5.53
CA LYS A 85 -13.57 -10.20 6.43
C LYS A 85 -13.54 -11.73 6.49
N CYS A 86 -12.76 -12.29 7.41
CA CYS A 86 -13.11 -13.61 7.94
C CYS A 86 -14.43 -13.40 8.73
N GLY A 87 -15.45 -14.20 8.48
CA GLY A 87 -16.76 -14.05 9.09
C GLY A 87 -16.64 -13.87 10.60
N PHE A 88 -17.44 -12.93 11.14
CA PHE A 88 -17.45 -12.47 12.53
C PHE A 88 -16.53 -11.25 12.84
N THR A 89 -17.19 -10.11 13.00
CA THR A 89 -16.70 -8.78 13.43
C THR A 89 -15.99 -7.92 12.40
N THR A 90 -16.65 -6.81 12.06
CA THR A 90 -16.09 -5.58 11.50
C THR A 90 -14.94 -5.11 12.40
N LEU A 91 -13.70 -5.46 12.08
CA LEU A 91 -12.53 -4.94 12.79
C LEU A 91 -12.13 -3.57 12.26
N ARG A 92 -13.03 -2.60 12.42
CA ARG A 92 -12.62 -1.22 12.69
C ARG A 92 -12.18 -1.18 14.15
N LYS A 93 -11.01 -1.75 14.48
CA LYS A 93 -10.54 -1.67 15.87
C LYS A 93 -9.74 -0.39 16.08
N SER A 94 -10.43 0.53 16.75
CA SER A 94 -9.92 1.43 17.78
C SER A 94 -8.53 1.00 18.27
N LYS A 95 -7.62 1.99 18.33
CA LYS A 95 -6.34 1.98 19.03
C LYS A 95 -6.21 0.77 19.98
N TYR A 96 -5.25 -0.11 19.70
CA TYR A 96 -4.86 -1.26 20.56
C TYR A 96 -5.73 -2.53 20.49
N LYS A 97 -5.55 -3.39 19.47
CA LYS A 97 -5.65 -4.86 19.66
C LYS A 97 -4.94 -5.63 18.54
N LYS A 98 -3.92 -6.42 18.92
CA LYS A 98 -3.23 -7.42 18.08
C LYS A 98 -4.28 -8.27 17.36
N SER A 99 -4.38 -8.11 16.04
CA SER A 99 -5.23 -8.94 15.20
C SER A 99 -4.32 -9.67 14.21
N ASN A 100 -4.52 -10.97 14.10
CA ASN A 100 -3.77 -11.83 13.18
C ASN A 100 -4.16 -11.46 11.75
N PHE A 101 -3.30 -10.74 11.04
CA PHE A 101 -3.48 -10.41 9.63
C PHE A 101 -2.75 -11.43 8.74
N SER A 102 -3.47 -11.98 7.77
CA SER A 102 -2.91 -12.68 6.62
C SER A 102 -2.90 -11.73 5.44
N VAL A 103 -1.73 -11.47 4.87
CA VAL A 103 -1.57 -10.60 3.70
C VAL A 103 -1.60 -11.47 2.44
N LEU A 104 -2.42 -11.09 1.45
CA LEU A 104 -2.41 -11.72 0.14
C LEU A 104 -1.21 -11.28 -0.68
#